data_AF-J0WPK2-F1
#
_entry.id   AF-J0WPK2-F1
#
_cell.length_a   1.000
_cell.length_b   1.000
_cell.length_c   1.000
_cell.angle_alpha   90.00
_cell.angle_beta   90.00
_cell.angle_gamma   90.00
#
_symmetry.space_group_name_H-M   'P 1'
#
loop_
_entity.id
_entity.type
_entity.pdbx_description
1 polymer ?
#
loop_
_entity_poly.entity_id
_entity_poly.type
_entity_poly.pdbx_seq_one_letter_code
_entity_poly.pdbx_strand_id
1 'polypeptide(L)'
;MYLQPASVFMAEFQERRSNILDCLLRSEYDPRCLEACACDPRKTRAYRCRDCMVFEPCCQDCLKATHAHLPFHRLEEWTGSCFTRCSLYSLGFELCLGHNGSRCPMAAPQRSAPLVVVHTNGIHRVRICYCECSRRPSYPIQLLRASLYPATWTLPATAFTFHVLKHYHLDSLQSRKPAYDYWAILRRLTDNTRVNPVPDRYEELLRVSREWRVLMLFKRSGQFLGISEFLPDKSTSVAVFCPSCPRPGINLREGWEEQVTERNRYFFLADLLRMLTLLVQARVHGLSRC
;
A
#
# COMPACT_ATOMS: atom_id res chain seq x y z
N MET A 1 34.76 -10.04 3.87
CA MET A 1 34.10 -9.47 5.08
C MET A 1 33.78 -10.62 6.01
N TYR A 2 34.49 -10.73 7.14
CA TYR A 2 34.12 -11.70 8.18
C TYR A 2 32.85 -11.20 8.87
N LEU A 3 31.77 -11.97 8.82
CA LEU A 3 30.55 -11.70 9.56
C LEU A 3 30.85 -11.91 11.05
N GLN A 4 30.65 -10.86 11.86
CA GLN A 4 30.80 -10.99 13.31
C GLN A 4 29.74 -11.97 13.87
N PRO A 5 30.07 -12.75 14.91
CA PRO A 5 29.11 -13.64 15.56
C PRO A 5 27.94 -12.85 16.17
N ALA A 6 26.74 -13.44 16.20
CA ALA A 6 25.56 -12.82 16.82
C ALA A 6 25.79 -12.43 18.29
N SER A 7 26.64 -13.16 19.02
CA SER A 7 27.00 -12.84 20.41
C SER A 7 27.74 -11.50 20.55
N VAL A 8 28.60 -11.15 19.59
CA VAL A 8 29.33 -9.88 19.57
C VAL A 8 28.36 -8.71 19.35
N PHE A 9 27.45 -8.84 18.37
CA PHE A 9 26.42 -7.82 18.15
C PHE A 9 25.50 -7.63 19.36
N MET A 10 25.20 -8.70 20.11
CA MET A 10 24.37 -8.60 21.32
C MET A 10 25.10 -7.96 22.49
N ALA A 11 26.41 -8.18 22.65
CA ALA A 11 27.22 -7.45 23.63
C ALA A 11 27.25 -5.95 23.33
N GLU A 12 27.49 -5.57 22.06
CA GLU A 12 27.44 -4.17 21.62
C GLU A 12 26.05 -3.53 21.85
N PHE A 13 24.96 -4.28 21.62
CA PHE A 13 23.62 -3.81 21.91
C PHE A 13 23.42 -3.53 23.41
N GLN A 14 23.92 -4.40 24.30
CA GLN A 14 23.79 -4.20 25.75
C GLN A 14 24.50 -2.93 26.21
N GLU A 15 25.69 -2.64 25.69
CA GLU A 15 26.44 -1.42 26.00
C GLU A 15 25.70 -0.15 25.57
N ARG A 16 25.06 -0.17 24.40
CA ARG A 16 24.34 0.99 23.83
C ARG A 16 22.90 1.10 24.29
N ARG A 17 22.36 0.07 24.96
CA ARG A 17 20.93 -0.06 25.30
C ARG A 17 20.37 1.17 26.02
N SER A 18 21.09 1.69 27.01
CA SER A 18 20.63 2.84 27.80
C SER A 18 20.49 4.10 26.95
N ASN A 19 21.47 4.38 26.08
CA ASN A 19 21.43 5.53 25.16
C ASN A 19 20.30 5.38 24.13
N ILE A 20 20.08 4.17 23.61
CA ILE A 20 18.98 3.89 22.68
C ILE A 20 17.63 4.11 23.37
N LEU A 21 17.46 3.63 24.61
CA LEU A 21 16.22 3.82 25.37
C LEU A 21 15.96 5.28 25.70
N ASP A 22 16.98 6.06 26.09
CA ASP A 22 16.84 7.50 26.31
C ASP A 22 16.34 8.20 25.03
N CYS A 23 16.92 7.89 23.87
CA CYS A 23 16.44 8.41 22.59
C CYS A 23 15.00 8.00 22.25
N LEU A 24 14.61 6.75 22.51
CA LEU A 24 13.25 6.28 22.28
C LEU A 24 12.25 6.99 23.21
N LEU A 25 12.58 7.18 24.47
CA LEU A 25 11.72 7.88 25.44
C LEU A 25 11.61 9.37 25.13
N ARG A 26 12.71 10.02 24.71
CA ARG A 26 12.69 11.41 24.20
C ARG A 26 11.84 11.57 22.94
N SER A 27 11.51 10.48 22.23
CA SER A 27 10.56 10.55 21.12
C SER A 27 9.10 10.55 21.57
N GLU A 28 8.81 10.21 22.84
CA GLU A 28 7.44 10.17 23.39
C GLU A 28 6.99 11.50 24.00
N TYR A 29 7.90 12.46 24.18
CA TYR A 29 7.64 13.81 24.68
C TYR A 29 8.50 14.83 23.94
N ASP A 30 8.02 16.07 23.79
CA ASP A 30 8.84 17.17 23.28
C ASP A 30 8.70 18.39 24.21
N PRO A 31 9.81 18.98 24.68
CA PRO A 31 9.76 20.11 25.62
C PRO A 31 9.05 21.34 25.07
N ARG A 32 8.95 21.46 23.75
CA ARG A 32 8.29 22.59 23.09
C ARG A 32 6.78 22.49 23.08
N CYS A 33 6.22 21.39 23.56
CA CYS A 33 4.78 21.30 23.76
C CYS A 33 4.29 22.46 24.63
N LEU A 34 3.18 23.08 24.21
CA LEU A 34 2.56 24.26 24.81
C LEU A 34 3.35 25.57 24.66
N GLU A 35 4.56 25.55 24.11
CA GLU A 35 5.25 26.78 23.72
C GLU A 35 4.58 27.46 22.52
N ALA A 36 4.96 28.72 22.26
CA ALA A 36 4.53 29.48 21.11
C ALA A 36 4.93 28.80 19.79
N CYS A 37 4.00 28.73 18.85
CA CYS A 37 4.24 28.21 17.52
C CYS A 37 4.99 29.23 16.67
N ALA A 38 5.94 28.76 15.85
CA ALA A 38 6.76 29.63 15.00
C ALA A 38 5.95 30.49 14.00
N CYS A 39 4.74 30.05 13.62
CA CYS A 39 3.91 30.79 12.66
C CYS A 39 3.14 31.97 13.28
N ASP A 40 2.81 31.91 14.56
CA ASP A 40 2.02 32.93 15.27
C ASP A 40 2.25 32.72 16.78
N PRO A 41 2.86 33.69 17.48
CA PRO A 41 3.13 33.59 18.91
C PRO A 41 1.90 33.37 19.79
N ARG A 42 0.70 33.68 19.28
CA ARG A 42 -0.57 33.46 20.00
C ARG A 42 -1.08 32.03 19.92
N LYS A 43 -0.50 31.20 19.04
CA LYS A 43 -0.87 29.79 18.88
C LYS A 43 0.12 28.92 19.60
N THR A 44 -0.37 27.85 20.21
CA THR A 44 0.47 26.90 20.96
C THR A 44 0.81 25.68 20.13
N ARG A 45 1.96 25.08 20.43
CA ARG A 45 2.39 23.80 19.87
C ARG A 45 1.72 22.66 20.62
N ALA A 46 0.69 22.07 20.03
CA ALA A 46 -0.06 20.97 20.64
C ALA A 46 -0.06 19.70 19.79
N TYR A 47 0.34 19.77 18.53
CA TYR A 47 0.18 18.65 17.61
C TYR A 47 1.50 18.18 17.04
N ARG A 48 1.65 16.87 16.85
CA ARG A 48 2.78 16.28 16.14
C ARG A 48 2.34 15.22 15.14
N CYS A 49 3.26 14.84 14.27
CA CYS A 49 3.10 13.72 13.35
C CYS A 49 4.10 12.62 13.70
N ARG A 50 3.63 11.36 13.76
CA ARG A 50 4.51 10.20 14.00
C ARG A 50 5.20 9.65 12.77
N ASP A 51 4.67 9.96 11.58
CA ASP A 51 5.14 9.41 10.31
C ASP A 51 6.15 10.34 9.62
N CYS A 52 6.15 11.64 9.93
CA CYS A 52 7.16 12.57 9.44
C CYS A 52 8.50 12.35 10.15
N MET A 53 9.58 12.29 9.38
CA MET A 53 10.94 12.30 9.94
C MET A 53 11.32 13.74 10.32
N VAL A 54 11.90 13.92 11.51
CA VAL A 54 12.36 15.22 12.02
C VAL A 54 11.24 16.27 12.00
N PHE A 55 10.18 16.00 12.77
CA PHE A 55 9.01 16.88 12.86
C PHE A 55 8.79 17.35 14.30
N GLU A 56 8.76 18.66 14.48
CA GLU A 56 8.54 19.29 15.77
C GLU A 56 7.05 19.52 16.02
N PRO A 57 6.59 19.52 17.29
CA PRO A 57 5.23 19.89 17.61
C PRO A 57 4.89 21.29 17.10
N CYS A 58 3.69 21.47 16.57
CA CYS A 58 3.23 22.71 15.97
C CYS A 58 1.75 22.97 16.31
N CYS A 59 1.24 24.13 15.89
CA CYS A 59 -0.18 24.44 16.03
C CYS A 59 -1.01 23.67 14.98
N GLN A 60 -2.33 23.61 15.19
CA GLN A 60 -3.26 22.90 14.31
C GLN A 60 -3.16 23.34 12.84
N ASP A 61 -2.95 24.63 12.58
CA ASP A 61 -2.94 25.16 11.21
C ASP A 61 -1.65 24.77 10.47
N CYS A 62 -0.49 24.85 11.15
CA CYS A 62 0.77 24.34 10.63
C CYS A 62 0.65 22.84 10.34
N LEU A 63 0.05 22.08 11.26
CA LEU A 63 -0.15 20.64 11.09
C LEU A 63 -0.96 20.34 9.82
N LYS A 64 -2.10 21.02 9.63
CA LYS A 64 -2.95 20.88 8.44
C LYS A 64 -2.21 21.28 7.16
N ALA A 65 -1.48 22.38 7.18
CA ALA A 65 -0.74 22.86 6.03
C ALA A 65 0.35 21.86 5.61
N THR A 66 1.16 21.37 6.55
CA THR A 66 2.20 20.39 6.25
C THR A 66 1.63 19.07 5.74
N HIS A 67 0.47 18.64 6.25
CA HIS A 67 -0.14 17.35 5.90
C HIS A 67 -1.20 17.44 4.80
N ALA A 68 -1.33 18.59 4.12
CA ALA A 68 -2.32 18.79 3.07
C ALA A 68 -2.21 17.75 1.93
N HIS A 69 -0.98 17.31 1.62
CA HIS A 69 -0.69 16.28 0.62
C HIS A 69 -0.28 14.93 1.21
N LEU A 70 -0.29 14.81 2.54
CA LEU A 70 0.06 13.61 3.28
C LEU A 70 -1.08 13.24 4.26
N PRO A 71 -2.33 13.10 3.77
CA PRO A 71 -3.51 13.10 4.63
C PRO A 71 -3.67 11.84 5.49
N PHE A 72 -2.85 10.81 5.24
CA PHE A 72 -2.89 9.52 5.94
C PHE A 72 -1.76 9.36 6.96
N HIS A 73 -0.94 10.39 7.18
CA HIS A 73 0.01 10.36 8.29
C HIS A 73 -0.71 10.28 9.63
N ARG A 74 -0.14 9.55 10.58
CA ARG A 74 -0.68 9.38 11.93
C ARG A 74 -0.31 10.58 12.79
N LEU A 75 -1.33 11.26 13.32
CA LEU A 75 -1.19 12.50 14.07
C LEU A 75 -1.51 12.27 15.54
N GLU A 76 -0.92 13.11 16.39
CA GLU A 76 -1.15 13.11 17.83
C GLU A 76 -1.33 14.52 18.36
N GLU A 77 -2.12 14.65 19.42
CA GLU A 77 -2.37 15.87 20.17
C GLU A 77 -1.88 15.71 21.61
N TRP A 78 -1.21 16.74 22.11
CA TRP A 78 -0.76 16.84 23.48
C TRP A 78 -1.92 17.21 24.39
N THR A 79 -2.21 16.36 25.38
CA THR A 79 -3.32 16.54 26.34
C THR A 79 -2.93 17.33 27.58
N GLY A 80 -1.66 17.73 27.70
CA GLY A 80 -1.08 18.30 28.92
C GLY A 80 -0.18 17.31 29.66
N SER A 81 -0.48 16.02 29.60
CA SER A 81 0.32 14.95 30.23
C SER A 81 0.92 13.96 29.25
N CYS A 82 0.24 13.69 28.13
CA CYS A 82 0.70 12.73 27.13
C CYS A 82 0.14 13.05 25.74
N PHE A 83 0.75 12.46 24.72
CA PHE A 83 0.21 12.46 23.37
C PHE A 83 -0.90 11.42 23.22
N THR A 84 -2.00 11.86 22.61
CA THR A 84 -3.12 10.99 22.24
C THR A 84 -3.37 11.08 20.74
N ARG A 85 -3.88 10.00 20.14
CA ARG A 85 -4.13 9.96 18.70
C ARG A 85 -5.20 10.97 18.30
N CYS A 86 -4.91 11.74 17.25
CA CYS A 86 -5.89 12.59 16.59
C CYS A 86 -5.86 12.32 15.07
N SER A 87 -6.74 12.98 14.32
CA SER A 87 -6.81 12.81 12.88
C SER A 87 -7.10 14.14 12.20
N LEU A 88 -6.68 14.27 10.94
CA LEU A 88 -7.09 15.42 10.12
C LEU A 88 -8.62 15.57 10.06
N TYR A 89 -9.36 14.46 10.09
CA TYR A 89 -10.82 14.48 10.20
C TYR A 89 -11.32 15.11 11.50
N SER A 90 -10.81 14.74 12.67
CA SER A 90 -11.24 15.36 13.93
C SER A 90 -10.88 16.84 13.99
N LEU A 91 -9.78 17.24 13.34
CA LEU A 91 -9.34 18.63 13.25
C LEU A 91 -10.08 19.46 12.20
N GLY A 92 -11.04 18.89 11.45
CA GLY A 92 -11.81 19.66 10.47
C GLY A 92 -11.12 19.85 9.10
N PHE A 93 -10.05 19.11 8.80
CA PHE A 93 -9.42 19.14 7.49
C PHE A 93 -10.29 18.44 6.44
N GLU A 94 -10.28 18.99 5.23
CA GLU A 94 -10.96 18.44 4.06
C GLU A 94 -9.95 18.15 2.96
N LEU A 95 -9.92 16.90 2.52
CA LEU A 95 -9.14 16.48 1.37
C LEU A 95 -9.92 16.86 0.10
N CYS A 96 -9.50 17.97 -0.52
CA CYS A 96 -10.11 18.45 -1.75
C CYS A 96 -9.52 17.73 -2.96
N LEU A 97 -10.38 17.20 -3.83
CA LEU A 97 -10.00 16.50 -5.04
C LEU A 97 -9.95 17.47 -6.23
N GLY A 98 -8.86 17.41 -6.99
CA GLY A 98 -8.58 18.39 -8.04
C GLY A 98 -7.97 19.68 -7.49
N HIS A 99 -7.80 20.69 -8.36
CA HIS A 99 -7.26 22.01 -8.00
C HIS A 99 -5.99 21.99 -7.14
N ASN A 100 -5.12 21.00 -7.33
CA ASN A 100 -3.91 20.77 -6.53
C ASN A 100 -4.17 20.75 -5.01
N GLY A 101 -5.33 20.25 -4.58
CA GLY A 101 -5.70 20.16 -3.17
C GLY A 101 -6.42 21.41 -2.62
N SER A 102 -6.58 22.46 -3.41
CA SER A 102 -7.42 23.60 -3.05
C SER A 102 -8.90 23.25 -3.16
N ARG A 103 -9.73 23.92 -2.34
CA ARG A 103 -11.18 23.76 -2.41
C ARG A 103 -11.70 24.23 -3.78
N CYS A 104 -12.57 23.43 -4.38
CA CYS A 104 -13.20 23.79 -5.65
C CYS A 104 -14.10 25.03 -5.47
N PRO A 105 -13.97 26.08 -6.30
CA PRO A 105 -14.78 27.29 -6.18
C PRO A 105 -16.26 27.04 -6.48
N MET A 106 -16.58 25.97 -7.23
CA MET A 106 -17.94 25.58 -7.56
C MET A 106 -18.56 24.62 -6.53
N ALA A 107 -17.78 24.14 -5.55
CA ALA A 107 -18.28 23.23 -4.53
C ALA A 107 -19.05 23.99 -3.46
N ALA A 108 -20.28 23.55 -3.16
CA ALA A 108 -21.08 24.14 -2.10
C ALA A 108 -20.33 24.08 -0.74
N PRO A 109 -20.46 25.10 0.14
CA PRO A 109 -19.72 25.17 1.41
C PRO A 109 -19.84 23.94 2.31
N GLN A 110 -20.98 23.22 2.26
CA GLN A 110 -21.27 22.08 3.13
C GLN A 110 -21.13 20.71 2.45
N ARG A 111 -20.59 20.63 1.23
CA ARG A 111 -20.57 19.40 0.43
C ARG A 111 -19.41 18.43 0.71
N SER A 112 -18.85 18.41 1.92
CA SER A 112 -17.82 17.42 2.27
C SER A 112 -18.42 16.15 2.86
N ALA A 113 -18.12 15.00 2.24
CA ALA A 113 -18.64 13.71 2.67
C ALA A 113 -17.56 12.93 3.46
N PRO A 114 -17.94 12.22 4.54
CA PRO A 114 -17.01 11.32 5.22
C PRO A 114 -16.69 10.12 4.33
N LEU A 115 -15.42 9.77 4.23
CA LEU A 115 -14.92 8.60 3.52
C LEU A 115 -14.01 7.80 4.45
N VAL A 116 -14.18 6.49 4.49
CA VAL A 116 -13.22 5.57 5.13
C VAL A 116 -12.15 5.22 4.11
N VAL A 117 -10.89 5.51 4.43
CA VAL A 117 -9.75 5.19 3.56
C VAL A 117 -8.84 4.17 4.22
N VAL A 118 -8.60 3.06 3.54
CA VAL A 118 -7.66 2.04 3.98
C VAL A 118 -6.27 2.33 3.41
N HIS A 119 -5.28 2.49 4.29
CA HIS A 119 -3.88 2.71 3.97
C HIS A 119 -2.99 1.62 4.60
N THR A 120 -1.71 1.57 4.27
CA THR A 120 -0.78 0.58 4.84
C THR A 120 -0.50 0.78 6.33
N ASN A 121 -0.66 2.01 6.83
CA ASN A 121 -0.47 2.35 8.25
C ASN A 121 -1.77 2.31 9.07
N GLY A 122 -2.90 1.86 8.49
CA GLY A 122 -4.18 1.75 9.18
C GLY A 122 -5.38 2.27 8.37
N ILE A 123 -6.48 2.47 9.07
CA ILE A 123 -7.79 2.86 8.53
C ILE A 123 -8.09 4.29 8.98
N HIS A 124 -8.31 5.15 8.01
CA HIS A 124 -8.49 6.58 8.22
C HIS A 124 -9.92 6.99 7.93
N ARG A 125 -10.44 7.96 8.69
CA ARG A 125 -11.60 8.73 8.27
C ARG A 125 -11.10 10.05 7.69
N VAL A 126 -11.66 10.47 6.56
CA VAL A 126 -11.33 11.75 5.92
C VAL A 126 -12.61 12.42 5.43
N ARG A 127 -12.63 13.76 5.39
CA ARG A 127 -13.69 14.50 4.69
C ARG A 127 -13.22 14.76 3.28
N ILE A 128 -14.01 14.36 2.29
CA ILE A 128 -13.68 14.56 0.87
C ILE A 128 -14.49 15.73 0.34
N CYS A 129 -13.81 16.69 -0.27
CA CYS A 129 -14.44 17.72 -1.09
C CYS A 129 -14.21 17.39 -2.57
N TYR A 130 -15.28 17.06 -3.28
CA TYR A 130 -15.20 16.81 -4.72
C TYR A 130 -15.10 18.11 -5.52
N CYS A 131 -14.47 18.04 -6.69
CA CYS A 131 -14.55 19.08 -7.70
C CYS A 131 -15.98 19.10 -8.28
N GLU A 132 -16.55 20.30 -8.43
CA GLU A 132 -17.89 20.56 -8.97
C GLU A 132 -17.86 21.44 -10.24
N CYS A 133 -16.69 21.64 -10.86
CA CYS A 133 -16.57 22.38 -12.12
C CYS A 133 -17.31 21.68 -13.28
N SER A 134 -17.72 22.45 -14.29
CA SER A 134 -18.55 21.94 -15.41
C SER A 134 -17.93 20.77 -16.19
N ARG A 135 -16.60 20.69 -16.29
CA ARG A 135 -15.88 19.60 -16.99
C ARG A 135 -15.28 18.57 -16.03
N ARG A 136 -15.88 18.37 -14.86
CA ARG A 136 -15.39 17.41 -13.88
C ARG A 136 -15.59 15.95 -14.35
N PRO A 137 -14.68 15.04 -13.97
CA PRO A 137 -14.97 13.62 -14.06
C PRO A 137 -15.95 13.20 -12.94
N SER A 138 -16.50 11.99 -13.05
CA SER A 138 -17.36 11.41 -12.00
C SER A 138 -16.60 11.23 -10.68
N TYR A 139 -17.31 11.19 -9.55
CA TYR A 139 -16.70 11.10 -8.22
C TYR A 139 -15.74 9.90 -8.02
N PRO A 140 -16.06 8.68 -8.49
CA PRO A 140 -15.11 7.56 -8.43
C PRO A 140 -13.81 7.83 -9.20
N ILE A 141 -13.91 8.49 -10.36
CA ILE A 141 -12.73 8.83 -11.18
C ILE A 141 -11.89 9.93 -10.50
N GLN A 142 -12.52 10.88 -9.79
CA GLN A 142 -11.78 11.86 -8.99
C GLN A 142 -10.96 11.18 -7.89
N LEU A 143 -11.54 10.18 -7.21
CA LEU A 143 -10.80 9.36 -6.23
C LEU A 143 -9.64 8.61 -6.88
N LEU A 144 -9.87 7.96 -8.03
CA LEU A 144 -8.81 7.23 -8.75
C LEU A 144 -7.66 8.16 -9.16
N ARG A 145 -7.96 9.38 -9.61
CA ARG A 145 -6.95 10.42 -9.90
C ARG A 145 -6.15 10.82 -8.66
N ALA A 146 -6.74 10.74 -7.48
CA ALA A 146 -6.08 10.95 -6.19
C ALA A 146 -5.43 9.66 -5.60
N SER A 147 -5.25 8.62 -6.42
CA SER A 147 -4.70 7.31 -6.00
C SER A 147 -5.53 6.59 -4.92
N LEU A 148 -6.84 6.84 -4.93
CA LEU A 148 -7.83 6.18 -4.08
C LEU A 148 -8.74 5.32 -4.95
N TYR A 149 -8.65 4.00 -4.78
CA TYR A 149 -9.54 3.05 -5.45
C TYR A 149 -10.87 2.97 -4.68
N PRO A 150 -12.00 3.40 -5.25
CA PRO A 150 -13.28 3.35 -4.57
C PRO A 150 -13.76 1.91 -4.43
N ALA A 151 -14.30 1.55 -3.27
CA ALA A 151 -14.92 0.24 -3.08
C ALA A 151 -16.26 0.15 -3.85
N THR A 152 -17.01 1.25 -3.97
CA THR A 152 -18.29 1.30 -4.67
C THR A 152 -18.29 2.42 -5.71
N TRP A 153 -19.03 2.26 -6.81
CA TRP A 153 -18.97 3.19 -7.95
C TRP A 153 -20.10 4.24 -8.00
N THR A 154 -21.16 4.08 -7.21
CA THR A 154 -22.29 5.02 -7.17
C THR A 154 -22.04 6.15 -6.17
N LEU A 155 -21.88 5.80 -4.89
CA LEU A 155 -21.53 6.72 -3.81
C LEU A 155 -20.46 6.05 -2.93
N PRO A 156 -19.17 6.34 -3.17
CA PRO A 156 -18.09 5.73 -2.42
C PRO A 156 -18.10 6.15 -0.94
N ALA A 157 -18.35 5.19 -0.03
CA ALA A 157 -18.18 5.38 1.41
C ALA A 157 -16.85 4.81 1.93
N THR A 158 -16.20 3.96 1.12
CA THR A 158 -14.91 3.34 1.40
C THR A 158 -14.01 3.47 0.18
N ALA A 159 -12.73 3.75 0.38
CA ALA A 159 -11.70 3.67 -0.65
C ALA A 159 -10.42 3.02 -0.12
N PHE A 160 -9.62 2.46 -1.02
CA PHE A 160 -8.32 1.87 -0.73
C PHE A 160 -7.25 2.67 -1.43
N THR A 161 -6.22 3.10 -0.70
CA THR A 161 -5.06 3.70 -1.37
C THR A 161 -4.41 2.72 -2.34
N PHE A 162 -3.88 3.20 -3.47
CA PHE A 162 -3.11 2.33 -4.38
C PHE A 162 -1.92 1.68 -3.65
N HIS A 163 -1.37 2.37 -2.65
CA HIS A 163 -0.29 1.88 -1.83
C HIS A 163 -0.68 0.61 -1.03
N VAL A 164 -1.84 0.58 -0.36
CA VAL A 164 -2.29 -0.63 0.35
C VAL A 164 -2.60 -1.78 -0.59
N LEU A 165 -3.13 -1.50 -1.79
CA LEU A 165 -3.42 -2.55 -2.79
C LEU A 165 -2.13 -3.16 -3.36
N LYS A 166 -1.12 -2.33 -3.63
CA LYS A 166 0.22 -2.79 -4.04
C LYS A 166 0.90 -3.59 -2.94
N HIS A 167 0.86 -3.09 -1.71
CA HIS A 167 1.47 -3.74 -0.55
C HIS A 167 0.81 -5.09 -0.26
N TYR A 168 -0.52 -5.13 -0.20
CA TYR A 168 -1.26 -6.38 0.01
C TYR A 168 -0.99 -7.41 -1.10
N HIS A 169 -0.90 -6.97 -2.37
CA HIS A 169 -0.58 -7.88 -3.45
C HIS A 169 0.81 -8.52 -3.27
N LEU A 170 1.84 -7.74 -2.96
CA LEU A 170 3.18 -8.28 -2.68
C LEU A 170 3.20 -9.20 -1.46
N ASP A 171 2.55 -8.76 -0.39
CA ASP A 171 2.48 -9.52 0.86
C ASP A 171 1.74 -10.85 0.68
N SER A 172 0.67 -10.90 -0.12
CA SER A 172 -0.06 -12.14 -0.44
C SER A 172 0.76 -13.14 -1.26
N LEU A 173 1.79 -12.68 -1.97
CA LEU A 173 2.70 -13.52 -2.75
C LEU A 173 3.90 -13.99 -1.93
N GLN A 174 4.40 -13.11 -1.06
CA GLN A 174 5.63 -13.35 -0.30
C GLN A 174 5.37 -14.06 1.04
N SER A 175 4.27 -13.72 1.69
CA SER A 175 3.92 -14.26 2.99
C SER A 175 2.93 -15.41 2.85
N ARG A 176 3.03 -16.42 3.72
CA ARG A 176 2.03 -17.49 3.82
C ARG A 176 0.86 -17.11 4.72
N LYS A 177 0.60 -15.80 4.90
CA LYS A 177 -0.40 -15.33 5.85
C LYS A 177 -1.77 -15.22 5.16
N PRO A 178 -2.87 -15.62 5.83
CA PRO A 178 -4.20 -15.42 5.30
C PRO A 178 -4.53 -13.93 5.20
N ALA A 179 -5.45 -13.57 4.30
CA ALA A 179 -5.93 -12.20 4.14
C ALA A 179 -6.45 -11.59 5.46
N TYR A 180 -7.06 -12.42 6.29
CA TYR A 180 -7.55 -12.04 7.61
C TYR A 180 -6.44 -11.47 8.50
N ASP A 181 -5.26 -12.09 8.52
CA ASP A 181 -4.15 -11.63 9.36
C ASP A 181 -3.58 -10.30 8.85
N TYR A 182 -3.54 -10.11 7.53
CA TYR A 182 -3.22 -8.80 6.95
C TYR A 182 -4.21 -7.71 7.42
N TRP A 183 -5.51 -8.01 7.38
CA TRP A 183 -6.55 -7.10 7.86
C TRP A 183 -6.43 -6.84 9.36
N ALA A 184 -6.14 -7.87 10.15
CA ALA A 184 -5.92 -7.73 11.59
C ALA A 184 -4.75 -6.80 11.92
N ILE A 185 -3.66 -6.84 11.14
CA ILE A 185 -2.55 -5.89 11.26
C ILE A 185 -3.05 -4.46 10.99
N LEU A 186 -3.80 -4.20 9.91
CA LEU A 186 -4.34 -2.87 9.62
C LEU A 186 -5.25 -2.36 10.75
N ARG A 187 -6.08 -3.22 11.32
CA ARG A 187 -6.92 -2.89 12.48
C ARG A 187 -6.08 -2.50 13.68
N ARG A 188 -5.03 -3.27 14.00
CA ARG A 188 -4.12 -2.99 15.14
C ARG A 188 -3.27 -1.74 14.93
N LEU A 189 -2.85 -1.45 13.70
CA LEU A 189 -2.19 -0.19 13.39
C LEU A 189 -3.12 1.00 13.67
N THR A 190 -4.41 0.85 13.33
CA THR A 190 -5.47 1.86 13.59
C THR A 190 -5.78 2.02 15.07
N ASP A 191 -5.91 0.91 15.80
CA ASP A 191 -6.06 0.87 17.26
C ASP A 191 -5.63 -0.52 17.77
N ASN A 192 -4.48 -0.58 18.46
CA ASN A 192 -3.95 -1.83 19.00
C ASN A 192 -4.52 -2.19 20.38
N THR A 193 -5.03 -1.19 21.12
CA THR A 193 -5.63 -1.42 22.44
C THR A 193 -7.08 -1.87 22.33
N ARG A 194 -7.68 -1.78 21.14
CA ARG A 194 -9.08 -2.14 20.83
C ARG A 194 -10.09 -1.34 21.66
N VAL A 195 -9.71 -0.14 22.07
CA VAL A 195 -10.58 0.76 22.84
C VAL A 195 -11.66 1.35 21.95
N ASN A 196 -11.33 1.66 20.69
CA ASN A 196 -12.24 2.27 19.74
C ASN A 196 -12.68 1.28 18.64
N PRO A 197 -13.94 1.34 18.20
CA PRO A 197 -14.41 0.53 17.10
C PRO A 197 -13.75 0.96 15.79
N VAL A 198 -13.05 0.03 15.14
CA VAL A 198 -12.46 0.21 13.81
C VAL A 198 -13.43 -0.31 12.75
N PRO A 199 -13.79 0.48 11.71
CA PRO A 199 -14.70 0.02 10.66
C PRO A 199 -14.20 -1.26 9.99
N ASP A 200 -15.04 -2.28 9.94
CA ASP A 200 -14.68 -3.53 9.26
C ASP A 200 -14.94 -3.41 7.75
N ARG A 201 -13.89 -3.55 6.95
CA ARG A 201 -13.90 -3.47 5.47
C ARG A 201 -13.15 -4.62 4.83
N TYR A 202 -13.11 -5.76 5.53
CA TYR A 202 -12.40 -6.96 5.09
C TYR A 202 -12.92 -7.50 3.75
N GLU A 203 -14.25 -7.61 3.59
CA GLU A 203 -14.85 -8.10 2.36
C GLU A 203 -14.56 -7.18 1.18
N GLU A 204 -14.59 -5.86 1.40
CA GLU A 204 -14.19 -4.89 0.39
C GLU A 204 -12.72 -5.02 0.02
N LEU A 205 -11.82 -5.31 0.96
CA LEU A 205 -10.41 -5.58 0.67
C LEU A 205 -10.27 -6.82 -0.25
N LEU A 206 -10.98 -7.90 0.05
CA LEU A 206 -10.93 -9.13 -0.76
C LEU A 206 -11.40 -8.88 -2.19
N ARG A 207 -12.50 -8.14 -2.36
CA ARG A 207 -13.03 -7.81 -3.68
C ARG A 207 -12.13 -6.84 -4.43
N VAL A 208 -11.81 -5.68 -3.84
CA VAL A 208 -11.01 -4.64 -4.50
C VAL A 208 -9.60 -5.15 -4.85
N SER A 209 -9.01 -6.03 -4.02
CA SER A 209 -7.72 -6.64 -4.34
C SER A 209 -7.76 -7.62 -5.53
N ARG A 210 -8.89 -8.29 -5.78
CA ARG A 210 -9.11 -9.09 -7.01
C ARG A 210 -9.22 -8.19 -8.23
N GLU A 211 -10.07 -7.17 -8.15
CA GLU A 211 -10.24 -6.17 -9.22
C GLU A 211 -8.91 -5.49 -9.57
N TRP A 212 -8.16 -5.05 -8.55
CA TRP A 212 -6.85 -4.44 -8.71
C TRP A 212 -5.86 -5.34 -9.44
N ARG A 213 -5.79 -6.64 -9.10
CA ARG A 213 -4.91 -7.60 -9.77
C ARG A 213 -5.23 -7.72 -11.25
N VAL A 214 -6.51 -7.83 -11.60
CA VAL A 214 -6.96 -7.90 -13.00
C VAL A 214 -6.56 -6.62 -13.75
N LEU A 215 -6.83 -5.45 -13.18
CA LEU A 215 -6.45 -4.17 -13.79
C LEU A 215 -4.92 -4.04 -13.97
N MET A 216 -4.13 -4.51 -13.00
CA MET A 216 -2.67 -4.51 -13.13
C MET A 216 -2.18 -5.49 -14.19
N LEU A 217 -2.85 -6.63 -14.40
CA LEU A 217 -2.55 -7.55 -15.50
C LEU A 217 -2.77 -6.87 -16.86
N PHE A 218 -3.93 -6.25 -17.07
CA PHE A 218 -4.23 -5.49 -18.30
C PHE A 218 -3.28 -4.31 -18.52
N LYS A 219 -2.93 -3.59 -17.45
CA LYS A 219 -1.97 -2.49 -17.52
C LYS A 219 -0.58 -2.97 -17.95
N ARG A 220 -0.10 -4.08 -17.39
CA ARG A 220 1.25 -4.61 -17.67
C ARG A 220 1.35 -5.30 -19.02
N SER A 221 0.29 -5.95 -19.46
CA SER A 221 0.28 -6.66 -20.74
C SER A 221 0.28 -5.72 -21.94
N GLY A 222 -0.10 -4.45 -21.78
CA GLY A 222 -0.28 -3.52 -22.89
C GLY A 222 -1.58 -3.72 -23.67
N GLN A 223 -2.41 -4.70 -23.29
CA GLN A 223 -3.65 -5.02 -24.00
C GLN A 223 -4.62 -3.84 -24.02
N PHE A 224 -4.72 -3.10 -22.92
CA PHE A 224 -5.54 -1.89 -22.85
C PHE A 224 -5.09 -0.79 -23.84
N LEU A 225 -3.82 -0.81 -24.26
CA LEU A 225 -3.24 0.13 -25.22
C LEU A 225 -3.25 -0.41 -26.66
N GLY A 226 -3.90 -1.55 -26.92
CA GLY A 226 -4.01 -2.13 -28.25
C GLY A 226 -2.76 -2.86 -28.74
N ILE A 227 -1.88 -3.33 -27.84
CA ILE A 227 -0.66 -4.06 -28.23
C ILE A 227 -0.94 -5.27 -29.12
N SER A 228 -2.13 -5.88 -29.01
CA SER A 228 -2.59 -6.99 -29.84
C SER A 228 -2.36 -6.74 -31.33
N GLU A 229 -2.57 -5.52 -31.84
CA GLU A 229 -2.38 -5.22 -33.26
C GLU A 229 -0.92 -5.37 -33.74
N PHE A 230 0.04 -5.39 -32.82
CA PHE A 230 1.47 -5.50 -33.09
C PHE A 230 2.04 -6.88 -32.71
N LEU A 231 1.26 -7.77 -32.12
CA LEU A 231 1.71 -9.11 -31.72
C LEU A 231 1.52 -10.12 -32.86
N PRO A 232 2.42 -11.12 -32.98
CA PRO A 232 2.14 -12.32 -33.76
C PRO A 232 0.81 -12.93 -33.32
N ASP A 233 -0.02 -13.32 -34.27
CA ASP A 233 -1.35 -13.91 -34.07
C ASP A 233 -2.40 -12.99 -33.40
N LYS A 234 -2.12 -11.69 -33.27
CA LYS A 234 -3.02 -10.71 -32.62
C LYS A 234 -3.54 -11.15 -31.24
N SER A 235 -2.67 -11.80 -30.47
CA SER A 235 -3.05 -12.40 -29.18
C SER A 235 -3.58 -11.37 -28.18
N THR A 236 -4.77 -11.64 -27.63
CA THR A 236 -5.44 -10.84 -26.58
C THR A 236 -5.13 -11.33 -25.17
N SER A 237 -4.27 -12.34 -25.03
CA SER A 237 -3.93 -12.92 -23.73
C SER A 237 -3.18 -11.92 -22.84
N VAL A 238 -3.53 -11.93 -21.55
CA VAL A 238 -2.81 -11.21 -20.48
C VAL A 238 -1.95 -12.14 -19.62
N ALA A 239 -1.99 -13.44 -19.90
CA ALA A 239 -1.23 -14.44 -19.16
C ALA A 239 0.24 -14.40 -19.58
N VAL A 240 1.14 -14.42 -18.60
CA VAL A 240 2.57 -14.56 -18.86
C VAL A 240 2.83 -15.99 -19.33
N PHE A 241 3.66 -16.13 -20.36
CA PHE A 241 4.11 -17.45 -20.82
C PHE A 241 4.85 -18.17 -19.70
N CYS A 242 4.33 -19.34 -19.30
CA CYS A 242 5.04 -20.21 -18.39
C CYS A 242 6.11 -20.99 -19.18
N PRO A 243 7.41 -20.76 -18.94
CA PRO A 243 8.47 -21.49 -19.65
C PRO A 243 8.55 -22.96 -19.25
N SER A 244 7.92 -23.33 -18.12
CA SER A 244 7.85 -24.70 -17.62
C SER A 244 6.68 -25.50 -18.20
N CYS A 245 5.67 -24.83 -18.77
CA CYS A 245 4.57 -25.53 -19.43
C CYS A 245 5.07 -26.17 -20.73
N PRO A 246 4.77 -27.45 -20.99
CA PRO A 246 5.19 -28.16 -22.20
C PRO A 246 4.53 -27.52 -23.44
N ARG A 247 5.37 -27.17 -24.42
CA ARG A 247 5.01 -26.47 -25.66
C ARG A 247 5.75 -27.09 -26.84
N PRO A 248 5.01 -27.68 -27.81
CA PRO A 248 5.59 -28.19 -29.05
C PRO A 248 6.43 -27.12 -29.75
N GLY A 249 7.62 -27.49 -30.23
CA GLY A 249 8.53 -26.59 -30.94
C GLY A 249 9.22 -25.51 -30.10
N ILE A 250 9.01 -25.46 -28.77
CA ILE A 250 9.67 -24.50 -27.87
C ILE A 250 10.51 -25.21 -26.81
N ASN A 251 9.90 -26.07 -26.00
CA ASN A 251 10.56 -26.78 -24.90
C ASN A 251 10.19 -28.27 -24.83
N LEU A 252 9.45 -28.78 -25.81
CA LEU A 252 9.28 -30.21 -26.06
C LEU A 252 10.31 -30.68 -27.08
N ARG A 253 10.84 -31.89 -26.89
CA ARG A 253 11.72 -32.55 -27.86
C ARG A 253 10.91 -32.95 -29.10
N GLU A 254 11.55 -33.01 -30.26
CA GLU A 254 10.92 -33.57 -31.46
C GLU A 254 10.53 -35.04 -31.22
N GLY A 255 9.39 -35.46 -31.80
CA GLY A 255 8.83 -36.79 -31.59
C GLY A 255 8.32 -37.04 -30.16
N TRP A 256 8.01 -35.98 -29.39
CA TRP A 256 7.44 -36.14 -28.05
C TRP A 256 6.08 -36.85 -28.09
N GLU A 257 5.31 -36.69 -29.17
CA GLU A 257 4.01 -37.31 -29.39
C GLU A 257 4.12 -38.84 -29.38
N GLU A 258 5.18 -39.39 -29.97
CA GLU A 258 5.43 -40.83 -30.09
C GLU A 258 5.86 -41.45 -28.75
N GLN A 259 6.36 -40.63 -27.82
CA GLN A 259 6.81 -41.06 -26.49
C GLN A 259 5.66 -41.04 -25.47
N VAL A 260 4.52 -40.42 -25.80
CA VAL A 260 3.32 -40.39 -24.97
C VAL A 260 2.49 -41.65 -25.23
N THR A 261 2.45 -42.53 -24.23
CA THR A 261 1.60 -43.71 -24.18
C THR A 261 0.47 -43.51 -23.16
N GLU A 262 -0.59 -44.30 -23.28
CA GLU A 262 -1.75 -44.22 -22.37
C GLU A 262 -1.36 -44.40 -20.89
N ARG A 263 -0.33 -45.22 -20.62
CA ARG A 263 0.22 -45.47 -19.28
C ARG A 263 1.09 -44.35 -18.73
N ASN A 264 1.75 -43.55 -19.57
CA ASN A 264 2.70 -42.53 -19.14
C ASN A 264 2.22 -41.09 -19.38
N ARG A 265 1.03 -40.87 -19.98
CA ARG A 265 0.54 -39.54 -20.38
C ARG A 265 0.59 -38.48 -19.26
N TYR A 266 0.39 -38.90 -18.01
CA TYR A 266 0.44 -38.01 -16.84
C TYR A 266 1.85 -37.84 -16.27
N PHE A 267 2.71 -38.86 -16.38
CA PHE A 267 4.09 -38.84 -15.91
C PHE A 267 5.01 -38.08 -16.86
N PHE A 268 4.78 -38.19 -18.17
CA PHE A 268 5.57 -37.50 -19.20
C PHE A 268 5.47 -35.97 -19.04
N LEU A 269 4.27 -35.46 -18.77
CA LEU A 269 4.01 -34.05 -18.44
C LEU A 269 4.73 -33.60 -17.14
N ALA A 270 4.83 -34.49 -16.14
CA ALA A 270 5.49 -34.20 -14.87
C ALA A 270 7.03 -34.29 -14.92
N ASP A 271 7.58 -35.22 -15.72
CA ASP A 271 9.03 -35.38 -15.90
C ASP A 271 9.63 -34.27 -16.78
N LEU A 272 8.88 -33.74 -17.75
CA LEU A 272 9.24 -32.51 -18.48
C LEU A 272 9.32 -31.28 -17.55
N LEU A 273 8.38 -31.16 -16.61
CA LEU A 273 8.40 -30.13 -15.56
C LEU A 273 9.65 -30.28 -14.65
N ARG A 274 9.99 -31.51 -14.25
CA ARG A 274 11.20 -31.80 -13.43
C ARG A 274 12.51 -31.50 -14.17
N MET A 275 12.65 -31.90 -15.43
CA MET A 275 13.84 -31.60 -16.23
C MET A 275 14.06 -30.08 -16.41
N LEU A 276 12.99 -29.30 -16.58
CA LEU A 276 13.07 -27.84 -16.68
C LEU A 276 13.43 -27.18 -15.33
N THR A 277 13.04 -27.78 -14.20
CA THR A 277 13.43 -27.27 -12.88
C THR A 277 14.95 -27.42 -12.66
N LEU A 278 15.52 -28.54 -13.11
CA LEU A 278 16.97 -28.78 -13.07
C LEU A 278 17.74 -27.84 -14.02
N LEU A 279 17.20 -27.53 -15.21
CA LEU A 279 17.81 -26.57 -16.14
C LEU A 279 17.77 -25.12 -15.63
N VAL A 280 16.70 -24.72 -14.93
CA VAL A 280 16.62 -23.41 -14.27
C VAL A 280 17.60 -23.34 -13.09
N GLN A 281 17.75 -24.41 -12.30
CA GLN A 281 18.76 -24.48 -11.23
C GLN A 281 20.20 -24.48 -11.77
N ALA A 282 20.47 -25.12 -12.90
CA ALA A 282 21.78 -25.10 -13.55
C ALA A 282 22.17 -23.71 -14.09
N ARG A 283 21.19 -22.89 -14.51
CA ARG A 283 21.44 -21.49 -14.92
C ARG A 283 21.75 -20.56 -13.76
N VAL A 284 21.25 -20.85 -12.55
CA VAL A 284 21.54 -20.05 -11.34
C VAL A 284 22.93 -20.36 -10.76
N HIS A 285 23.52 -21.51 -11.10
CA HIS A 285 24.83 -21.95 -10.60
C HIS A 285 26.00 -21.82 -11.60
N GLY A 286 25.84 -21.04 -12.67
CA GLY A 286 26.98 -20.58 -13.48
C GLY A 286 27.73 -21.68 -14.22
N LEU A 287 27.18 -22.11 -15.37
CA LEU A 287 28.00 -22.66 -16.44
C LEU A 287 27.88 -21.76 -17.67
N SER A 288 28.73 -20.74 -17.68
CA SER A 288 29.17 -20.06 -18.89
C SER A 288 29.92 -21.06 -19.76
N ARG A 289 29.44 -21.31 -20.98
CA ARG A 289 30.29 -21.60 -22.16
C ARG A 289 29.46 -21.57 -23.45
N CYS A 290 30.03 -20.84 -24.40
CA CYS A 290 29.67 -20.56 -25.79
C CYS A 290 28.58 -19.49 -25.98
#